data_AF-A0A2S2DRD1-F1
#
_entry.id   AF-A0A2S2DRD1-F1
#
_cell.length_a   1.000
_cell.length_b   1.000
_cell.length_c   1.000
_cell.angle_alpha   90.00
_cell.angle_beta   90.00
_cell.angle_gamma   90.00
#
_symmetry.space_group_name_H-M   'P 1'
#
loop_
_entity.id
_entity.type
_entity.pdbx_description
1 polymer ?
#
loop_
_entity_poly.entity_id
_entity_poly.type
_entity_poly.pdbx_seq_one_letter_code
_entity_poly.pdbx_strand_id
1 'polypeptide(L)' 'MDISFTIKSLRQAGLTQTQIGNAIGLRQTSISDMESGKAGTKRPSFQVIDGLARLAKKHKVATEPPAPQPQ' A
#
# COMPACT_ATOMS: atom_id res chain seq x y z
N MET A 1 8.54 -5.14 -2.64
CA MET A 1 7.22 -4.53 -2.38
C MET A 1 7.32 -3.02 -2.38
N ASP A 2 6.56 -2.39 -3.25
CA ASP A 2 6.40 -0.94 -3.28
C ASP A 2 5.12 -0.55 -2.54
N ILE A 3 5.22 0.22 -1.46
CA ILE A 3 4.07 0.59 -0.62
C ILE A 3 3.11 1.47 -1.40
N SER A 4 3.62 2.50 -2.09
CA SER A 4 2.80 3.45 -2.80
C SER A 4 1.96 2.78 -3.89
N PHE A 5 2.59 1.85 -4.62
CA PHE A 5 1.94 1.02 -5.62
C PHE A 5 0.91 0.09 -5.00
N THR A 6 1.26 -0.62 -3.92
CA THR A 6 0.35 -1.54 -3.24
C THR A 6 -0.92 -0.83 -2.75
N ILE A 7 -0.78 0.36 -2.15
CA ILE A 7 -1.91 1.18 -1.71
C ILE A 7 -2.78 1.58 -2.91
N LYS A 8 -2.18 2.01 -4.03
CA LYS A 8 -2.91 2.33 -5.26
C LYS A 8 -3.65 1.12 -5.82
N SER A 9 -3.04 -0.06 -5.87
CA SER A 9 -3.67 -1.28 -6.35
C SER A 9 -4.84 -1.71 -5.45
N LEU A 10 -4.69 -1.61 -4.13
CA LEU A 10 -5.79 -1.84 -3.19
C LEU A 10 -6.94 -0.84 -3.40
N ARG A 11 -6.62 0.43 -3.69
CA ARG A 11 -7.63 1.42 -4.04
C ARG A 11 -8.37 1.11 -5.34
N GLN A 12 -7.66 0.64 -6.36
CA GLN A 12 -8.25 0.20 -7.63
C GLN A 12 -9.15 -1.04 -7.44
N ALA A 13 -8.89 -1.88 -6.45
CA ALA A 13 -9.76 -2.97 -6.04
C ALA A 13 -11.00 -2.54 -5.23
N GLY A 14 -11.18 -1.23 -5.00
CA GLY A 14 -12.36 -0.66 -4.34
C GLY A 14 -12.18 -0.33 -2.86
N LEU A 15 -10.98 -0.49 -2.28
CA LEU A 15 -10.74 -0.09 -0.90
C LEU A 15 -10.52 1.43 -0.79
N THR A 16 -10.94 2.00 0.32
CA THR A 16 -10.60 3.39 0.68
C THR A 16 -9.33 3.42 1.51
N GLN A 17 -8.61 4.54 1.50
CA GLN A 17 -7.42 4.72 2.33
C GLN A 17 -7.73 4.53 3.83
N THR A 18 -8.94 4.88 4.28
CA THR A 18 -9.41 4.62 5.64
C THR A 18 -9.54 3.13 5.93
N GLN A 19 -10.11 2.34 5.00
CA GLN A 19 -10.23 0.89 5.17
C GLN A 19 -8.85 0.22 5.19
N ILE A 20 -7.94 0.64 4.32
CA ILE A 20 -6.55 0.17 4.30
C ILE A 20 -5.87 0.50 5.63
N GLY A 21 -6.00 1.75 6.10
CA GLY A 21 -5.49 2.18 7.40
C GLY A 21 -6.01 1.34 8.55
N ASN A 22 -7.33 1.17 8.66
CA ASN A 22 -7.93 0.33 9.69
C ASN A 22 -7.43 -1.11 9.64
N ALA A 23 -7.24 -1.68 8.46
CA ALA A 23 -6.75 -3.05 8.30
C ALA A 23 -5.32 -3.25 8.82
N ILE A 24 -4.49 -2.21 8.83
CA ILE A 24 -3.09 -2.26 9.26
C ILE A 24 -2.81 -1.43 10.53
N GLY A 25 -3.84 -0.91 11.20
CA GLY A 25 -3.72 -0.12 12.42
C GLY A 25 -3.18 1.30 12.24
N LEU A 26 -3.32 1.88 11.04
CA LEU A 26 -2.87 3.24 10.73
C LEU A 26 -4.03 4.18 10.43
N ARG A 27 -3.78 5.49 10.63
CA ARG A 27 -4.71 6.54 10.20
C ARG A 27 -4.70 6.69 8.69
N GLN A 28 -5.85 7.08 8.13
CA GLN A 28 -6.00 7.39 6.70
C GLN A 28 -4.98 8.44 6.22
N THR A 29 -4.67 9.44 7.04
CA THR A 29 -3.66 10.46 6.73
C THR A 29 -2.27 9.86 6.53
N SER A 30 -1.88 8.88 7.35
CA SER A 30 -0.61 8.14 7.18
C SER A 30 -0.60 7.35 5.88
N ILE A 31 -1.73 6.74 5.48
CA ILE A 31 -1.85 6.03 4.21
C ILE A 31 -1.69 6.99 3.03
N SER A 32 -2.32 8.18 3.09
CA SER A 32 -2.20 9.21 2.06
C SER A 32 -0.75 9.70 1.90
N ASP A 33 -0.04 9.86 3.01
CA ASP A 33 1.36 10.29 3.02
C ASP A 33 2.29 9.22 2.43
N MET A 34 2.02 7.94 2.72
CA MET A 34 2.71 6.78 2.14
C MET A 34 2.41 6.62 0.64
N GLU A 35 1.16 6.83 0.22
CA GLU A 35 0.74 6.77 -1.19
C GLU A 35 1.39 7.87 -2.03
N SER A 36 1.54 9.07 -1.43
CA SER A 36 2.16 10.24 -2.07
C SER A 36 3.69 10.22 -2.02
N GLY A 37 4.30 9.26 -1.30
CA GLY A 37 5.75 9.21 -1.09
C GLY A 37 6.30 10.32 -0.21
N LYS A 38 5.43 11.10 0.47
CA LYS A 38 5.81 12.14 1.44
C LYS A 38 6.32 11.55 2.75
N ALA A 39 5.97 10.30 3.05
CA ALA A 39 6.51 9.57 4.17
C ALA A 39 8.01 9.33 3.91
N GLY A 40 8.85 10.27 4.35
CA GLY A 40 10.33 10.22 4.30
C GLY A 40 10.95 9.07 5.10
N THR A 41 10.18 8.04 5.44
CA THR A 41 10.62 6.86 6.14
C THR A 41 11.14 5.87 5.11
N LYS A 42 12.46 5.91 4.87
CA LYS A 42 13.23 4.95 4.06
C LYS A 42 12.94 3.47 4.37
N ARG A 43 12.29 3.15 5.49
CA ARG A 43 11.85 1.81 5.88
C ARG A 43 10.53 1.85 6.67
N PRO A 44 9.38 1.55 6.05
CA PRO A 44 8.14 1.30 6.80
C PRO A 44 8.35 0.13 7.77
N SER A 45 7.69 0.16 8.93
CA SER A 45 7.78 -0.91 9.93
C SER A 45 7.32 -2.24 9.35
N PHE A 46 7.90 -3.34 9.84
CA PHE A 46 7.55 -4.70 9.40
C PHE A 46 6.03 -4.97 9.46
N GLN A 47 5.35 -4.48 10.51
CA GLN A 47 3.89 -4.60 10.66
C GLN A 47 3.11 -3.96 9.51
N VAL A 48 3.58 -2.83 8.97
CA VAL A 48 2.95 -2.14 7.84
C VAL A 48 3.14 -2.97 6.56
N ILE A 49 4.35 -3.48 6.34
CA ILE A 49 4.67 -4.29 5.17
C ILE A 49 3.87 -5.60 5.19
N ASP A 50 3.87 -6.33 6.32
CA ASP A 50 3.11 -7.57 6.48
C ASP A 50 1.60 -7.32 6.37
N GLY A 51 1.09 -6.26 6.99
CA GLY A 51 -0.33 -5.87 6.89
C GLY A 51 -0.76 -5.58 5.45
N LEU A 52 0.01 -4.79 4.72
CA LEU A 52 -0.26 -4.48 3.31
C LEU A 52 -0.13 -5.73 2.42
N ALA A 53 0.87 -6.58 2.66
CA ALA A 53 1.07 -7.83 1.93
C ALA A 53 -0.12 -8.78 2.11
N ARG A 54 -0.62 -8.93 3.34
CA ARG A 54 -1.79 -9.76 3.66
C ARG A 54 -3.05 -9.20 3.01
N LEU A 55 -3.25 -7.89 3.08
CA LEU A 55 -4.40 -7.23 2.47
C LEU A 55 -4.37 -7.38 0.95
N ALA A 56 -3.20 -7.21 0.35
CA ALA A 56 -3.02 -7.39 -1.08
C ALA A 56 -3.30 -8.82 -1.54
N LYS A 57 -2.77 -9.81 -0.81
CA LYS A 57 -3.05 -11.24 -1.05
C LYS A 57 -4.54 -11.56 -0.94
N LYS A 58 -5.23 -10.99 0.05
CA LYS A 58 -6.67 -11.18 0.25
C LYS A 58 -7.49 -10.63 -0.92
N HIS A 59 -7.11 -9.47 -1.44
CA HIS A 59 -7.79 -8.83 -2.57
C HIS A 59 -7.24 -9.23 -3.95
N LYS A 60 -6.26 -10.14 -4.00
CA LYS A 60 -5.58 -10.60 -5.23
C LYS A 60 -5.02 -9.44 -6.06
N VAL A 61 -4.47 -8.42 -5.41
CA VAL A 61 -3.87 -7.26 -6.08
C VAL A 61 -2.35 -7.39 -6.14
N ALA A 62 -1.75 -6.75 -7.14
CA ALA A 62 -0.30 -6.68 -7.28
C ALA A 62 0.30 -5.78 -6.18
N THR A 63 1.45 -6.20 -5.65
CA THR A 63 2.20 -5.48 -4.60
C THR A 63 3.50 -4.87 -5.11
N GLU A 64 3.76 -5.05 -6.39
CA GLU A 64 4.96 -4.62 -7.07
C GLU A 64 4.54 -4.06 -8.42
N PRO A 65 5.07 -2.89 -8.82
CA PRO A 65 4.80 -2.36 -10.14
C PRO A 65 5.22 -3.42 -11.17
N PRO A 66 4.41 -3.68 -12.21
CA PRO A 66 4.89 -4.47 -13.32
C PRO A 66 6.19 -3.84 -13.80
N ALA A 67 7.24 -4.66 -13.99
CA ALA A 67 8.53 -4.19 -14.49
C ALA A 67 8.30 -3.22 -15.65
N PRO A 68 9.06 -2.11 -15.76
CA PRO A 68 8.88 -1.16 -16.85
C PRO A 68 8.88 -1.94 -18.15
N GLN A 69 7.70 -2.05 -18.76
CA GLN A 69 7.56 -2.72 -20.04
C GLN A 69 8.40 -1.88 -21.00
N PRO A 70 9.41 -2.45 -21.68
CA PRO A 70 10.14 -1.70 -22.69
C PRO A 70 9.11 -1.15 -23.68
N GLN A 71 9.06 0.18 -23.79
CA GLN A 71 8.19 0.90 -24.72
C GLN A 71 8.56 0.56 -26.17
#